data_AF-A0A4Y9PUY3-F1
#
_entry.id   AF-A0A4Y9PUY3-F1
#
_cell.length_a   1.000
_cell.length_b   1.000
_cell.length_c   1.000
_cell.angle_alpha   90.00
_cell.angle_beta   90.00
_cell.angle_gamma   90.00
#
_symmetry.space_group_name_H-M   'P 1'
#
loop_
_entity.id
_entity.type
_entity.pdbx_description
1 polymer ?
#
loop_
_entity_poly.entity_id
_entity_poly.type
_entity_poly.pdbx_seq_one_letter_code
_entity_poly.pdbx_strand_id
1 'polypeptide(L)'
;MSAHRTADLGFARLDLDRVQRTGTPEVVYAAGKTPEQTVACLAALRDGGSALAWATRVDDATAAAVLERWPDALVDPEARCVFVGELPQPVGQVLVLTAGTSDGAVAAEVAATLAAGGVGCRRVDDVGVAGVHRVLSVAPDFAAADVVVVVAGMDGALPSVVAGLTDRLVVAVPTSVGYGAAFEGLAALLTMLTACAPGVLVVNIDNGFGAGVAAARIARSAQR
;
A
#
# COMPACT_ATOMS: atom_id res chain seq x y z
N MET A 1 27.58 -13.09 -6.41
CA MET A 1 27.39 -11.76 -5.78
C MET A 1 27.48 -10.74 -6.91
N SER A 2 26.36 -10.10 -7.27
CA SER A 2 26.34 -9.12 -8.37
C SER A 2 27.21 -7.91 -8.01
N ALA A 3 28.02 -7.43 -8.96
CA ALA A 3 29.05 -6.43 -8.71
C ALA A 3 28.51 -5.00 -8.45
N HIS A 4 27.21 -4.76 -8.62
CA HIS A 4 26.62 -3.45 -8.39
C HIS A 4 25.35 -3.56 -7.54
N ARG A 5 25.48 -3.28 -6.23
CA ARG A 5 24.35 -3.20 -5.30
C ARG A 5 23.45 -1.99 -5.55
N THR A 6 23.98 -1.00 -6.26
CA THR A 6 23.30 0.26 -6.55
C THR A 6 23.48 0.66 -8.00
N ALA A 7 22.44 1.20 -8.64
CA ALA A 7 22.54 1.90 -9.91
C ALA A 7 22.52 3.41 -9.68
N ASP A 8 23.54 4.13 -10.16
CA ASP A 8 23.60 5.60 -10.14
C ASP A 8 23.16 6.16 -11.49
N LEU A 9 22.03 6.88 -11.49
CA LEU A 9 21.45 7.52 -12.69
C LEU A 9 21.81 9.02 -12.78
N GLY A 10 22.68 9.52 -11.91
CA GLY A 10 23.05 10.93 -11.80
C GLY A 10 22.02 11.80 -11.06
N PHE A 11 20.72 11.47 -11.14
CA PHE A 11 19.65 12.12 -10.39
C PHE A 11 19.05 11.23 -9.29
N ALA A 12 19.37 9.93 -9.28
CA ALA A 12 18.92 8.96 -8.29
C ALA A 12 19.93 7.82 -8.13
N ARG A 13 20.01 7.24 -6.93
CA ARG A 13 20.79 6.03 -6.63
C ARG A 13 19.85 4.94 -6.15
N LEU A 14 19.60 3.95 -6.99
CA LEU A 14 18.63 2.89 -6.74
C LEU A 14 19.30 1.69 -6.06
N ASP A 15 18.65 1.10 -5.07
CA ASP A 15 19.10 -0.11 -4.38
C ASP A 15 18.63 -1.38 -5.12
N LEU A 16 19.52 -1.97 -5.92
CA LEU A 16 19.22 -3.17 -6.70
C LEU A 16 19.17 -4.44 -5.83
N ASP A 17 19.75 -4.40 -4.63
CA ASP A 17 19.87 -5.53 -3.71
C ASP A 17 18.81 -5.49 -2.57
N ARG A 18 17.85 -4.55 -2.62
CA ARG A 18 16.91 -4.30 -1.52
C ARG A 18 16.05 -5.51 -1.18
N VAL A 19 15.63 -6.27 -2.19
CA VAL A 19 14.74 -7.43 -2.00
C VAL A 19 15.42 -8.55 -1.23
N GLN A 20 16.71 -8.81 -1.49
CA GLN A 20 17.47 -9.85 -0.80
C GLN A 20 17.70 -9.49 0.67
N ARG A 21 17.84 -8.19 0.98
CA ARG A 21 18.06 -7.72 2.35
C ARG A 21 16.78 -7.55 3.16
N THR A 22 15.69 -7.10 2.52
CA THR A 22 14.50 -6.61 3.24
C THR A 22 13.20 -7.34 2.87
N GLY A 23 13.24 -8.26 1.90
CA GLY A 23 12.06 -8.97 1.40
C GLY A 23 11.10 -8.11 0.56
N THR A 24 11.50 -6.88 0.21
CA THR A 24 10.74 -5.98 -0.67
C THR A 24 11.71 -5.29 -1.61
N PRO A 25 11.49 -5.30 -2.94
CA PRO A 25 12.38 -4.61 -3.89
C PRO A 25 12.33 -3.09 -3.70
N GLU A 26 13.26 -2.38 -4.32
CA GLU A 26 13.21 -0.92 -4.42
C GLU A 26 12.02 -0.50 -5.28
N VAL A 27 11.35 0.58 -4.87
CA VAL A 27 10.09 1.06 -5.46
C VAL A 27 10.21 2.53 -5.78
N VAL A 28 9.74 2.93 -6.95
CA VAL A 28 9.85 4.31 -7.41
C VAL A 28 8.69 5.14 -6.89
N TYR A 29 8.95 6.07 -5.98
CA TYR A 29 7.98 7.11 -5.62
C TYR A 29 7.92 8.16 -6.75
N ALA A 30 6.88 8.15 -7.60
CA ALA A 30 6.85 8.98 -8.81
C ALA A 30 6.51 10.45 -8.54
N ALA A 31 5.77 10.76 -7.46
CA ALA A 31 5.40 12.14 -7.16
C ALA A 31 6.64 13.04 -6.98
N GLY A 32 6.64 14.17 -7.69
CA GLY A 32 7.75 15.11 -7.74
C GLY A 32 8.89 14.73 -8.69
N LYS A 33 8.79 13.60 -9.42
CA LYS A 33 9.71 13.24 -10.52
C LYS A 33 9.11 13.58 -11.87
N THR A 34 9.95 13.74 -12.89
CA THR A 34 9.47 13.79 -14.28
C THR A 34 9.11 12.39 -14.79
N PRO A 35 8.27 12.29 -15.84
CA PRO A 35 8.00 11.01 -16.51
C PRO A 35 9.28 10.27 -16.91
N GLU A 36 10.26 10.97 -17.48
CA GLU A 36 11.53 10.40 -17.95
C GLU A 36 12.36 9.84 -16.80
N GLN A 37 12.40 10.55 -15.66
CA GLN A 37 13.09 10.08 -14.46
C GLN A 37 12.44 8.80 -13.92
N THR A 38 11.11 8.73 -13.90
CA THR A 38 10.39 7.53 -13.44
C THR A 38 10.65 6.35 -14.38
N VAL A 39 10.54 6.56 -15.69
CA VAL A 39 10.84 5.54 -16.70
C VAL A 39 12.28 5.05 -16.59
N ALA A 40 13.25 5.95 -16.42
CA ALA A 40 14.65 5.60 -16.24
C ALA A 40 14.88 4.79 -14.95
N CYS A 41 14.21 5.14 -13.85
CA CYS A 41 14.30 4.37 -12.61
C CYS A 41 13.73 2.96 -12.77
N LEU A 42 12.55 2.82 -13.37
CA LEU A 42 11.93 1.52 -13.63
C LEU A 42 12.83 0.66 -14.52
N ALA A 43 13.41 1.25 -15.57
CA ALA A 43 14.34 0.56 -16.46
C ALA A 43 15.57 0.05 -15.71
N ALA A 44 16.19 0.89 -14.90
CA ALA A 44 17.37 0.52 -14.12
C ALA A 44 17.09 -0.62 -13.12
N LEU A 45 15.90 -0.65 -12.50
CA LEU A 45 15.49 -1.77 -11.64
C LEU A 45 15.32 -3.07 -12.43
N ARG A 46 14.75 -2.99 -13.65
CA ARG A 46 14.60 -4.15 -14.55
C ARG A 46 15.95 -4.66 -15.04
N ASP A 47 16.82 -3.77 -15.51
CA ASP A 47 18.16 -4.08 -15.99
C ASP A 47 19.04 -4.63 -14.85
N GLY A 48 18.79 -4.19 -13.62
CA GLY A 48 19.39 -4.72 -12.39
C GLY A 48 18.90 -6.12 -11.98
N GLY A 49 17.96 -6.71 -12.73
CA GLY A 49 17.47 -8.07 -12.53
C GLY A 49 16.19 -8.18 -11.68
N SER A 50 15.50 -7.08 -11.38
CA SER A 50 14.22 -7.17 -10.67
C SER A 50 13.13 -7.78 -11.57
N ALA A 51 12.53 -8.88 -11.13
CA ALA A 51 11.45 -9.58 -11.84
C ALA A 51 10.15 -8.76 -11.93
N LEU A 52 9.99 -7.76 -11.06
CA LEU A 52 8.94 -6.74 -11.11
C LEU A 52 9.54 -5.40 -10.70
N ALA A 53 9.36 -4.36 -11.51
CA ALA A 53 9.66 -2.98 -11.13
C ALA A 53 8.35 -2.19 -11.11
N TRP A 54 8.13 -1.37 -10.09
CA TRP A 54 6.89 -0.60 -10.01
C TRP A 54 7.11 0.80 -9.42
N ALA A 55 6.18 1.69 -9.75
CA ALA A 55 6.13 3.05 -9.23
C ALA A 55 4.77 3.34 -8.59
N THR A 56 4.77 4.17 -7.55
CA THR A 56 3.56 4.65 -6.86
C THR A 56 3.39 6.15 -7.04
N ARG A 57 2.18 6.66 -6.78
CA ARG A 57 1.81 8.09 -6.95
C ARG A 57 2.03 8.60 -8.38
N VAL A 58 1.81 7.73 -9.35
CA VAL A 58 1.92 8.02 -10.77
C VAL A 58 0.80 8.97 -11.21
N ASP A 59 1.12 9.90 -12.11
CA ASP A 59 0.13 10.73 -12.82
C ASP A 59 -0.05 10.23 -14.27
N ASP A 60 -1.05 10.77 -14.98
CA ASP A 60 -1.40 10.30 -16.32
C ASP A 60 -0.24 10.45 -17.31
N ALA A 61 0.53 11.54 -17.21
CA ALA A 61 1.69 11.77 -18.07
C ALA A 61 2.79 10.72 -17.84
N THR A 62 3.06 10.38 -16.58
CA THR A 62 4.03 9.35 -16.23
C THR A 62 3.53 7.96 -16.64
N ALA A 63 2.24 7.65 -16.46
CA ALA A 63 1.66 6.39 -16.91
C ALA A 63 1.76 6.23 -18.43
N ALA A 64 1.47 7.28 -19.19
CA ALA A 64 1.62 7.29 -20.65
C ALA A 64 3.07 7.05 -21.09
N ALA A 65 4.04 7.72 -20.46
CA ALA A 65 5.46 7.51 -20.76
C ALA A 65 5.95 6.09 -20.43
N VAL A 66 5.42 5.49 -19.36
CA VAL A 66 5.71 4.08 -19.02
C VAL A 66 5.13 3.14 -20.07
N LEU A 67 3.88 3.36 -20.51
CA LEU A 67 3.23 2.55 -21.53
C LEU A 67 3.88 2.69 -22.92
N GLU A 68 4.42 3.86 -23.25
CA GLU A 68 5.17 4.06 -24.50
C GLU A 68 6.41 3.15 -24.56
N ARG A 69 7.11 2.99 -23.42
CA ARG A 69 8.29 2.12 -23.33
C ARG A 69 7.94 0.65 -23.12
N TRP A 70 6.91 0.36 -22.32
CA TRP A 70 6.45 -0.98 -21.99
C TRP A 70 4.93 -1.07 -22.24
N PRO A 71 4.50 -1.41 -23.47
CA PRO A 71 3.08 -1.50 -23.82
C PRO A 71 2.28 -2.50 -22.98
N ASP A 72 2.96 -3.53 -22.46
CA ASP A 72 2.36 -4.57 -21.60
C ASP A 72 2.41 -4.22 -20.10
N ALA A 73 2.86 -3.02 -19.73
CA ALA A 73 2.86 -2.59 -18.32
C ALA A 73 1.42 -2.52 -17.77
N LEU A 74 1.24 -2.97 -16.53
CA LEU A 74 -0.05 -2.88 -15.86
C LEU A 74 -0.16 -1.51 -15.19
N VAL A 75 -1.24 -0.78 -15.48
CA VAL A 75 -1.54 0.52 -14.87
C VAL A 75 -2.79 0.38 -14.03
N ASP A 76 -2.70 0.76 -12.76
CA ASP A 76 -3.83 0.89 -11.86
C ASP A 76 -4.09 2.39 -11.61
N PRO A 77 -5.12 2.98 -12.25
CA PRO A 77 -5.39 4.40 -12.14
C PRO A 77 -5.93 4.80 -10.77
N GLU A 78 -6.65 3.92 -10.06
CA GLU A 78 -7.17 4.22 -8.71
C GLU A 78 -6.04 4.21 -7.69
N ALA A 79 -5.17 3.21 -7.76
CA ALA A 79 -3.98 3.09 -6.90
C ALA A 79 -2.88 4.11 -7.26
N ARG A 80 -2.95 4.68 -8.46
CA ARG A 80 -1.89 5.50 -9.06
C ARG A 80 -0.56 4.75 -9.08
N CYS A 81 -0.62 3.49 -9.52
CA CYS A 81 0.52 2.59 -9.58
C CYS A 81 0.73 2.07 -11.01
N VAL A 82 1.98 1.82 -11.36
CA VAL A 82 2.36 1.16 -12.62
C VAL A 82 3.35 0.05 -12.34
N PHE A 83 3.20 -1.06 -13.05
CA PHE A 83 3.97 -2.29 -12.87
C PHE A 83 4.58 -2.73 -14.20
N VAL A 84 5.89 -2.96 -14.19
CA VAL A 84 6.66 -3.45 -15.34
C VAL A 84 7.24 -4.82 -14.97
N GLY A 85 6.75 -5.85 -15.65
CA GLY A 85 7.02 -7.25 -15.33
C GLY A 85 5.78 -7.98 -14.81
N GLU A 86 5.97 -9.20 -14.32
CA GLU A 86 4.88 -10.06 -13.88
C GLU A 86 4.62 -9.91 -12.38
N LEU A 87 3.34 -9.83 -12.01
CA LEU A 87 2.95 -9.88 -10.61
C LEU A 87 3.17 -11.30 -10.05
N PRO A 88 3.76 -11.43 -8.86
CA PRO A 88 3.98 -12.73 -8.23
C PRO A 88 2.66 -13.41 -7.83
N GLN A 89 2.68 -14.74 -7.75
CA GLN A 89 1.53 -15.51 -7.27
C GLN A 89 1.23 -15.20 -5.79
N PRO A 90 -0.04 -15.00 -5.42
CA PRO A 90 -0.40 -14.61 -4.07
C PRO A 90 -0.27 -15.76 -3.06
N VAL A 91 0.27 -15.45 -1.89
CA VAL A 91 0.23 -16.29 -0.69
C VAL A 91 -0.33 -15.51 0.49
N GLY A 92 -1.06 -16.20 1.39
CA GLY A 92 -1.78 -15.54 2.47
C GLY A 92 -2.90 -14.62 1.96
N GLN A 93 -3.60 -13.99 2.90
CA GLN A 93 -4.76 -13.16 2.61
C GLN A 93 -4.81 -11.96 3.56
N VAL A 94 -4.95 -10.76 2.99
CA VAL A 94 -5.15 -9.52 3.75
C VAL A 94 -6.55 -8.98 3.46
N LEU A 95 -7.25 -8.56 4.51
CA LEU A 95 -8.52 -7.84 4.39
C LEU A 95 -8.23 -6.34 4.46
N VAL A 96 -8.61 -5.60 3.41
CA VAL A 96 -8.47 -4.15 3.35
C VAL A 96 -9.85 -3.51 3.50
N LEU A 97 -10.00 -2.65 4.50
CA LEU A 97 -11.24 -1.95 4.81
C LEU A 97 -11.08 -0.45 4.61
N THR A 98 -12.07 0.22 4.04
CA THR A 98 -12.15 1.69 4.04
C THR A 98 -13.28 2.20 4.91
N ALA A 99 -13.08 3.34 5.57
CA ALA A 99 -14.15 3.99 6.31
C ALA A 99 -15.17 4.65 5.38
N GLY A 100 -14.72 5.28 4.31
CA GLY A 100 -15.59 5.82 3.26
C GLY A 100 -14.98 5.67 1.87
N THR A 101 -15.80 5.95 0.84
CA THR A 101 -15.35 5.90 -0.57
C THR A 101 -14.20 6.85 -0.87
N SER A 102 -14.11 7.98 -0.16
CA SER A 102 -13.02 8.95 -0.28
C SER A 102 -11.64 8.38 0.10
N ASP A 103 -11.60 7.32 0.91
CA ASP A 103 -10.36 6.65 1.29
C ASP A 103 -9.86 5.66 0.19
N GLY A 104 -10.64 5.52 -0.89
CA GLY A 104 -10.47 4.49 -1.90
C GLY A 104 -9.11 4.49 -2.59
N ALA A 105 -8.58 5.66 -2.96
CA ALA A 105 -7.27 5.75 -3.62
C ALA A 105 -6.12 5.21 -2.73
N VAL A 106 -6.19 5.45 -1.41
CA VAL A 106 -5.18 4.94 -0.46
C VAL A 106 -5.35 3.43 -0.29
N ALA A 107 -6.59 2.91 -0.21
CA ALA A 107 -6.85 1.48 -0.17
C ALA A 107 -6.48 0.74 -1.47
N ALA A 108 -6.66 1.39 -2.62
CA ALA A 108 -6.19 0.88 -3.91
C ALA A 108 -4.66 0.75 -3.92
N GLU A 109 -3.92 1.74 -3.40
CA GLU A 109 -2.46 1.61 -3.25
C GLU A 109 -2.06 0.45 -2.32
N VAL A 110 -2.79 0.24 -1.22
CA VAL A 110 -2.57 -0.94 -0.34
C VAL A 110 -2.74 -2.22 -1.15
N ALA A 111 -3.87 -2.38 -1.86
CA ALA A 111 -4.17 -3.57 -2.65
C ALA A 111 -3.14 -3.81 -3.76
N ALA A 112 -2.74 -2.76 -4.48
CA ALA A 112 -1.74 -2.82 -5.53
C ALA A 112 -0.36 -3.21 -4.98
N THR A 113 -0.01 -2.70 -3.79
CA THR A 113 1.24 -3.06 -3.09
C THR A 113 1.22 -4.51 -2.59
N LEU A 114 0.08 -5.00 -2.10
CA LEU A 114 -0.10 -6.40 -1.70
C LEU A 114 0.06 -7.34 -2.90
N ALA A 115 -0.56 -7.01 -4.04
CA ALA A 115 -0.42 -7.77 -5.28
C ALA A 115 1.05 -7.83 -5.74
N ALA A 116 1.74 -6.69 -5.76
CA ALA A 116 3.18 -6.64 -6.07
C ALA A 116 4.06 -7.38 -5.06
N GLY A 117 3.59 -7.48 -3.81
CA GLY A 117 4.21 -8.25 -2.74
C GLY A 117 3.88 -9.75 -2.76
N GLY A 118 3.07 -10.22 -3.71
CA GLY A 118 2.64 -11.62 -3.80
C GLY A 118 1.74 -12.04 -2.65
N VAL A 119 0.80 -11.16 -2.26
CA VAL A 119 -0.16 -11.43 -1.18
C VAL A 119 -1.58 -11.19 -1.65
N GLY A 120 -2.47 -12.12 -1.32
CA GLY A 120 -3.89 -12.02 -1.65
C GLY A 120 -4.57 -10.87 -0.91
N CYS A 121 -5.50 -10.21 -1.57
CA CYS A 121 -6.23 -9.07 -0.99
C CYS A 121 -7.74 -9.24 -1.23
N ARG A 122 -8.52 -9.10 -0.16
CA ARG A 122 -9.96 -8.83 -0.25
C ARG A 122 -10.20 -7.41 0.24
N ARG A 123 -10.81 -6.58 -0.60
CA ARG A 123 -11.15 -5.18 -0.24
C ARG A 123 -12.64 -5.07 0.00
N VAL A 124 -13.02 -4.37 1.07
CA VAL A 124 -14.42 -3.99 1.36
C VAL A 124 -14.47 -2.52 1.68
N ASP A 125 -15.27 -1.77 0.92
CA ASP A 125 -15.32 -0.32 1.03
C ASP A 125 -16.52 0.19 1.83
N ASP A 126 -16.39 1.42 2.34
CA ASP A 126 -17.47 2.19 2.96
C ASP A 126 -18.10 1.51 4.20
N VAL A 127 -17.25 1.02 5.10
CA VAL A 127 -17.63 0.36 6.36
C VAL A 127 -17.38 1.22 7.61
N GLY A 128 -17.36 2.55 7.43
CA GLY A 128 -17.04 3.52 8.48
C GLY A 128 -17.98 3.53 9.68
N VAL A 129 -17.51 4.14 10.77
CA VAL A 129 -18.18 4.14 12.08
C VAL A 129 -19.52 4.86 12.10
N ALA A 130 -19.76 5.80 11.18
CA ALA A 130 -21.04 6.49 11.02
C ALA A 130 -22.20 5.52 10.73
N GLY A 131 -21.90 4.36 10.15
CA GLY A 131 -22.84 3.25 10.07
C GLY A 131 -22.21 1.97 10.60
N VAL A 132 -21.94 1.91 11.90
CA VAL A 132 -21.24 0.80 12.57
C VAL A 132 -21.73 -0.61 12.20
N HIS A 133 -23.00 -0.77 11.85
CA HIS A 133 -23.55 -2.04 11.37
C HIS A 133 -22.83 -2.58 10.11
N ARG A 134 -22.22 -1.70 9.30
CA ARG A 134 -21.49 -2.05 8.07
C ARG A 134 -20.17 -2.77 8.37
N VAL A 135 -19.40 -2.33 9.37
CA VAL A 135 -18.21 -3.09 9.80
C VAL A 135 -18.61 -4.37 10.52
N LEU A 136 -19.70 -4.36 11.30
CA LEU A 136 -20.20 -5.56 11.97
C LEU A 136 -20.66 -6.64 10.99
N SER A 137 -21.21 -6.27 9.82
CA SER A 137 -21.56 -7.25 8.78
C SER A 137 -20.35 -7.89 8.10
N VAL A 138 -19.18 -7.25 8.16
CA VAL A 138 -17.91 -7.76 7.60
C VAL A 138 -17.12 -8.54 8.65
N ALA A 139 -17.47 -8.43 9.94
CA ALA A 139 -16.75 -9.11 11.02
C ALA A 139 -16.51 -10.61 10.84
N PRO A 140 -17.43 -11.40 10.24
CA PRO A 140 -17.17 -12.82 9.95
C PRO A 140 -15.95 -13.06 9.03
N ASP A 141 -15.59 -12.08 8.20
CA ASP A 141 -14.48 -12.19 7.25
C ASP A 141 -13.10 -12.05 7.91
N PHE A 142 -13.03 -11.51 9.13
CA PHE A 142 -11.78 -11.29 9.85
C PHE A 142 -11.03 -12.60 10.11
N ALA A 143 -11.77 -13.68 10.38
CA ALA A 143 -11.18 -14.99 10.66
C ALA A 143 -10.42 -15.58 9.47
N ALA A 144 -10.73 -15.16 8.24
CA ALA A 144 -10.10 -15.63 7.02
C ALA A 144 -8.84 -14.81 6.61
N ALA A 145 -8.58 -13.68 7.26
CA ALA A 145 -7.47 -12.80 6.92
C ALA A 145 -6.28 -13.01 7.87
N ASP A 146 -5.06 -13.10 7.34
CA ASP A 146 -3.85 -13.13 8.18
C ASP A 146 -3.63 -11.79 8.90
N VAL A 147 -4.03 -10.69 8.26
CA VAL A 147 -3.88 -9.31 8.72
C VAL A 147 -5.06 -8.48 8.20
N VAL A 148 -5.48 -7.47 8.96
CA VAL A 148 -6.45 -6.47 8.49
C VAL A 148 -5.75 -5.13 8.29
N VAL A 149 -5.94 -4.51 7.13
CA VAL A 149 -5.55 -3.11 6.88
C VAL A 149 -6.80 -2.26 6.92
N VAL A 150 -6.78 -1.19 7.71
CA VAL A 150 -7.91 -0.27 7.85
C VAL A 150 -7.47 1.12 7.42
N VAL A 151 -8.10 1.64 6.38
CA VAL A 151 -7.83 2.95 5.79
C VAL A 151 -8.98 3.89 6.16
N ALA A 152 -8.68 4.97 6.88
CA ALA A 152 -9.72 5.87 7.36
C ALA A 152 -9.22 7.31 7.57
N GLY A 153 -9.97 8.27 7.03
CA GLY A 153 -9.84 9.69 7.37
C GLY A 153 -10.82 10.14 8.45
N MET A 154 -11.22 11.41 8.40
CA MET A 154 -12.14 12.03 9.35
C MET A 154 -11.64 11.93 10.81
N ASP A 155 -12.41 11.27 11.68
CA ASP A 155 -12.04 11.02 13.07
C ASP A 155 -11.04 9.88 13.25
N GLY A 156 -10.82 9.05 12.21
CA GLY A 156 -9.89 7.92 12.25
C GLY A 156 -10.28 6.80 13.22
N ALA A 157 -11.56 6.67 13.60
CA ALA A 157 -11.97 5.74 14.65
C ALA A 157 -12.09 4.26 14.22
N LEU A 158 -12.24 4.00 12.91
CA LEU A 158 -12.51 2.64 12.39
C LEU A 158 -11.45 1.59 12.80
N PRO A 159 -10.13 1.85 12.78
CA PRO A 159 -9.14 0.86 13.20
C PRO A 159 -9.30 0.38 14.64
N SER A 160 -9.70 1.27 15.56
CA SER A 160 -9.95 0.92 16.96
C SER A 160 -11.17 0.01 17.09
N VAL A 161 -12.24 0.27 16.33
CA VAL A 161 -13.41 -0.60 16.28
C VAL A 161 -13.04 -1.99 15.74
N VAL A 162 -12.31 -2.05 14.63
CA VAL A 162 -11.87 -3.32 14.02
C VAL A 162 -11.00 -4.12 14.97
N ALA A 163 -10.02 -3.48 15.64
CA ALA A 163 -9.15 -4.15 16.61
C ALA A 163 -9.92 -4.71 17.83
N GLY A 164 -11.09 -4.16 18.15
CA GLY A 164 -11.98 -4.72 19.18
C GLY A 164 -12.79 -5.95 18.71
N LEU A 165 -12.77 -6.27 17.42
CA LEU A 165 -13.59 -7.33 16.80
C LEU A 165 -12.75 -8.51 16.28
N THR A 166 -11.42 -8.45 16.35
CA THR A 166 -10.55 -9.50 15.81
C THR A 166 -9.29 -9.69 16.66
N ASP A 167 -8.72 -10.90 16.60
CA ASP A 167 -7.41 -11.23 17.13
C ASP A 167 -6.26 -10.99 16.12
N ARG A 168 -6.59 -10.61 14.88
CA ARG A 168 -5.61 -10.28 13.84
C ARG A 168 -4.98 -8.93 14.09
N LEU A 169 -3.71 -8.78 13.65
CA LEU A 169 -3.05 -7.48 13.64
C LEU A 169 -3.79 -6.51 12.72
N VAL A 170 -3.93 -5.27 13.17
CA VAL A 170 -4.58 -4.19 12.43
C VAL A 170 -3.51 -3.18 12.01
N VAL A 171 -3.30 -3.04 10.70
CA VAL A 171 -2.47 -1.96 10.14
C VAL A 171 -3.38 -0.79 9.80
N ALA A 172 -3.26 0.29 10.57
CA ALA A 172 -4.07 1.50 10.43
C ALA A 172 -3.39 2.52 9.52
N VAL A 173 -4.12 3.00 8.51
CA VAL A 173 -3.69 4.01 7.54
C VAL A 173 -4.56 5.24 7.69
N PRO A 174 -4.08 6.30 8.37
CA PRO A 174 -4.79 7.56 8.39
C PRO A 174 -4.77 8.16 6.99
N THR A 175 -5.89 8.69 6.52
CA THR A 175 -5.94 9.44 5.26
C THR A 175 -6.05 10.94 5.52
N SER A 176 -5.67 11.75 4.54
CA SER A 176 -5.86 13.20 4.57
C SER A 176 -7.32 13.64 4.36
N VAL A 177 -8.24 12.69 4.16
CA VAL A 177 -9.68 12.93 3.98
C VAL A 177 -10.27 13.57 5.23
N GLY A 178 -10.98 14.68 5.03
CA GLY A 178 -11.83 15.32 6.03
C GLY A 178 -11.82 16.83 5.90
N TYR A 179 -12.61 17.50 6.73
CA TYR A 179 -12.76 18.95 6.69
C TYR A 179 -12.32 19.59 8.00
N GLY A 180 -11.83 20.84 7.92
CA GLY A 180 -11.53 21.70 9.07
C GLY A 180 -10.63 21.03 10.11
N ALA A 181 -11.25 20.50 11.17
CA ALA A 181 -10.60 19.84 12.30
C ALA A 181 -9.92 18.49 11.96
N ALA A 182 -10.06 17.97 10.74
CA ALA A 182 -9.28 16.82 10.29
C ALA A 182 -7.79 17.14 10.14
N PHE A 183 -7.44 18.42 9.91
CA PHE A 183 -6.06 18.90 9.74
C PHE A 183 -5.22 18.02 8.81
N GLU A 184 -5.72 17.81 7.59
CA GLU A 184 -5.05 16.99 6.55
C GLU A 184 -4.65 15.58 7.04
N GLY A 185 -5.49 14.99 7.91
CA GLY A 185 -5.29 13.64 8.44
C GLY A 185 -4.59 13.59 9.79
N LEU A 186 -4.13 14.72 10.34
CA LEU A 186 -3.49 14.76 11.66
C LEU A 186 -4.45 14.29 12.77
N ALA A 187 -5.73 14.64 12.69
CA ALA A 187 -6.71 14.16 13.66
C ALA A 187 -6.84 12.62 13.60
N ALA A 188 -7.02 12.06 12.40
CA ALA A 188 -7.10 10.62 12.21
C ALA A 188 -5.81 9.90 12.69
N LEU A 189 -4.63 10.43 12.36
CA LEU A 189 -3.35 9.90 12.80
C LEU A 189 -3.26 9.86 14.34
N LEU A 190 -3.59 10.96 15.01
CA LEU A 190 -3.55 11.04 16.48
C LEU A 190 -4.59 10.12 17.13
N THR A 191 -5.79 9.98 16.56
CA THR A 191 -6.78 9.00 17.03
C THR A 191 -6.24 7.57 16.94
N MET A 192 -5.64 7.21 15.79
CA MET A 192 -5.11 5.86 15.58
C MET A 192 -3.92 5.56 16.50
N LEU A 193 -3.04 6.53 16.74
CA LEU A 193 -1.89 6.39 17.65
C LEU A 193 -2.30 6.32 19.11
N THR A 194 -3.39 6.98 19.50
CA THR A 194 -3.91 6.96 20.87
C THR A 194 -4.95 5.87 21.10
N ALA A 195 -5.15 4.95 20.14
CA ALA A 195 -6.06 3.83 20.27
C ALA A 195 -5.70 2.95 21.48
N CYS A 196 -6.68 2.68 22.34
CA CYS A 196 -6.53 1.80 23.50
C CYS A 196 -6.51 0.31 23.10
N ALA A 197 -7.10 -0.03 21.95
CA ALA A 197 -7.14 -1.40 21.46
C ALA A 197 -5.71 -1.87 21.10
N PRO A 198 -5.21 -2.96 21.72
CA PRO A 198 -3.89 -3.48 21.39
C PRO A 198 -3.87 -4.09 19.98
N GLY A 199 -2.69 -4.17 19.37
CA GLY A 199 -2.53 -4.77 18.05
C GLY A 199 -2.76 -3.84 16.85
N VAL A 200 -2.94 -2.53 17.12
CA VAL A 200 -2.98 -1.49 16.08
C VAL A 200 -1.56 -0.98 15.78
N LEU A 201 -1.12 -1.17 14.53
CA LEU A 201 0.12 -0.58 13.99
C LEU A 201 -0.25 0.55 13.05
N VAL A 202 0.25 1.76 13.31
CA VAL A 202 -0.10 2.96 12.53
C VAL A 202 1.01 3.29 11.55
N VAL A 203 0.66 3.52 10.28
CA VAL A 203 1.57 4.10 9.28
C VAL A 203 1.32 5.60 9.11
N ASN A 204 2.16 6.26 8.30
CA ASN A 204 2.00 7.68 8.03
C ASN A 204 0.72 7.98 7.22
N ILE A 205 0.31 9.25 7.20
CA ILE A 205 -0.86 9.74 6.47
C ILE A 205 -0.74 9.41 4.98
N ASP A 206 -1.82 8.89 4.41
CA ASP A 206 -1.96 8.44 3.02
C ASP A 206 -0.93 7.37 2.62
N ASN A 207 -0.23 6.71 3.56
CA ASN A 207 0.85 5.78 3.24
C ASN A 207 0.35 4.35 2.96
N GLY A 208 -0.48 4.21 1.92
CA GLY A 208 -0.99 2.91 1.46
C GLY A 208 0.12 1.94 1.08
N PHE A 209 1.21 2.44 0.47
CA PHE A 209 2.42 1.65 0.19
C PHE A 209 3.03 1.04 1.47
N GLY A 210 3.29 1.86 2.48
CA GLY A 210 3.88 1.41 3.75
C GLY A 210 3.00 0.36 4.45
N ALA A 211 1.69 0.58 4.42
CA ALA A 211 0.73 -0.37 4.98
C ALA A 211 0.69 -1.70 4.21
N GLY A 212 0.67 -1.65 2.88
CA GLY A 212 0.74 -2.83 2.02
C GLY A 212 2.02 -3.63 2.24
N VAL A 213 3.18 -2.97 2.36
CA VAL A 213 4.46 -3.64 2.67
C VAL A 213 4.44 -4.27 4.06
N ALA A 214 3.93 -3.57 5.08
CA ALA A 214 3.83 -4.08 6.44
C ALA A 214 2.92 -5.33 6.49
N ALA A 215 1.71 -5.22 5.95
CA ALA A 215 0.74 -6.31 5.90
C ALA A 215 1.27 -7.50 5.10
N ALA A 216 1.94 -7.27 3.96
CA ALA A 216 2.52 -8.35 3.15
C ALA A 216 3.63 -9.09 3.90
N ARG A 217 4.47 -8.38 4.67
CA ARG A 217 5.51 -9.01 5.49
C ARG A 217 4.91 -9.86 6.60
N ILE A 218 3.89 -9.36 7.29
CA ILE A 218 3.21 -10.10 8.36
C ILE A 218 2.55 -11.36 7.77
N ALA A 219 1.75 -11.22 6.70
CA ALA A 219 1.08 -12.35 6.04
C ALA A 219 2.08 -13.42 5.60
N ARG A 220 3.17 -13.06 4.91
CA ARG A 220 4.20 -14.04 4.52
C ARG A 220 4.94 -14.67 5.70
N SER A 221 5.03 -13.98 6.84
CA SER A 221 5.68 -14.53 8.04
C SER A 221 4.79 -15.56 8.74
N ALA A 222 3.47 -15.40 8.66
CA ALA A 222 2.51 -16.39 9.18
C ALA A 222 2.46 -17.69 8.34
N GLN A 223 2.91 -17.65 7.09
CA GLN A 223 2.95 -18.79 6.17
C GLN A 223 4.27 -19.60 6.24
N ARG A 224 5.23 -19.20 7.08
CA ARG A 224 6.53 -19.87 7.27
C ARG A 224 6.54 -20.70 8.54
#